data_AF-A0AAD0T676-F1
#
_entry.id   AF-A0AAD0T676-F1
#
_cell.length_a   1.000
_cell.length_b   1.000
_cell.length_c   1.000
_cell.angle_alpha   90.00
_cell.angle_beta   90.00
_cell.angle_gamma   90.00
#
_symmetry.space_group_name_H-M   'P 1'
#
loop_
_entity.id
_entity.type
_entity.pdbx_description
1 polymer ?
#
loop_
_entity_poly.entity_id
_entity_poly.type
_entity_poly.pdbx_seq_one_letter_code
_entity_poly.pdbx_strand_id
1 'polypeptide(L)'
;MKKKVLIGFLLFITSLFLIVGVLLFRIDWTTKIAIKLAGGEVEKVEKIRIGHWEITNLSFPIDKDNKLIIAHTEIDLLAVKESSSIFQRYTQALNSKINIKSKGVEVSGFKLNQIQFSIEKKLGDTLKIENIHISDFGKQNKGEVALNLVNYEDIKINYNKLNLDHLIKFFDASLGLSGYINIDAKIVGENIDARVYGSNLNLKGFRVDDVISNFLDTRSIGLIDAAAFVALGPIGLLYTSAASLGQTLGGFRGGDTPLKQINVDVKLRGDVATMNDVAVATAENLIVVEGGADLKAEVFKELVVSILDEDYCPELQQAIGGTFSKPEISKTKAFLDTASAPVESLTSSTFQVVGVDTCKRTYQGLVKHPDDN
;
A
#
# COMPACT_ATOMS: atom_id res chain seq x y z
N MET A 1 -5.20 -13.57 -2.16
CA MET A 1 -6.21 -12.50 -1.92
C MET A 1 -6.06 -11.29 -2.85
N LYS A 2 -4.85 -10.73 -3.07
CA LYS A 2 -4.61 -9.50 -3.86
C LYS A 2 -4.98 -9.56 -5.37
N LYS A 3 -4.72 -10.67 -6.08
CA LYS A 3 -5.18 -10.85 -7.49
C LYS A 3 -6.72 -10.82 -7.61
N LYS A 4 -7.46 -11.29 -6.60
CA LYS A 4 -8.91 -11.52 -6.68
C LYS A 4 -9.74 -10.22 -6.66
N VAL A 5 -9.36 -9.23 -5.87
CA VAL A 5 -10.07 -7.94 -5.80
C VAL A 5 -9.87 -7.13 -7.09
N LEU A 6 -8.65 -7.14 -7.64
CA LEU A 6 -8.35 -6.47 -8.91
C LEU A 6 -9.09 -7.13 -10.08
N ILE A 7 -9.14 -8.48 -10.10
CA ILE A 7 -9.94 -9.24 -11.08
C ILE A 7 -11.43 -8.95 -10.92
N GLY A 8 -11.97 -8.90 -9.70
CA GLY A 8 -13.37 -8.54 -9.46
C GLY A 8 -13.71 -7.13 -9.93
N PHE A 9 -12.82 -6.16 -9.71
CA PHE A 9 -12.96 -4.80 -10.21
C PHE A 9 -12.87 -4.76 -11.75
N LEU A 10 -11.92 -5.48 -12.37
CA LEU A 10 -11.83 -5.61 -13.84
C LEU A 10 -13.06 -6.29 -14.45
N LEU A 11 -13.58 -7.33 -13.81
CA LEU A 11 -14.80 -8.02 -14.24
C LEU A 11 -16.02 -7.10 -14.13
N PHE A 12 -16.11 -6.31 -13.07
CA PHE A 12 -17.12 -5.25 -12.96
C PHE A 12 -16.99 -4.22 -14.09
N ILE A 13 -15.79 -3.71 -14.36
CA ILE A 13 -15.55 -2.73 -15.43
C ILE A 13 -15.88 -3.32 -16.81
N THR A 14 -15.44 -4.55 -17.10
CA THR A 14 -15.71 -5.21 -18.39
C THR A 14 -17.19 -5.51 -18.56
N SER A 15 -17.90 -5.92 -17.50
CA SER A 15 -19.36 -6.04 -17.51
C SER A 15 -20.02 -4.68 -17.78
N LEU A 16 -19.49 -3.59 -17.22
CA LEU A 16 -19.95 -2.22 -17.46
C LEU A 16 -19.78 -1.77 -18.92
N PHE A 17 -18.71 -2.23 -19.60
CA PHE A 17 -18.52 -1.98 -21.03
C PHE A 17 -19.48 -2.78 -21.92
N LEU A 18 -19.73 -4.04 -21.57
CA LEU A 18 -20.74 -4.89 -22.23
C LEU A 18 -22.15 -4.29 -22.10
N ILE A 19 -22.44 -3.76 -20.91
CA ILE A 19 -23.60 -2.94 -20.55
C ILE A 19 -23.67 -1.72 -21.48
N VAL A 20 -22.66 -0.84 -21.49
CA VAL A 20 -22.65 0.37 -22.35
C VAL A 20 -22.82 0.06 -23.84
N GLY A 21 -22.26 -1.06 -24.33
CA GLY A 21 -22.39 -1.51 -25.73
C GLY A 21 -23.80 -1.99 -26.12
N VAL A 22 -24.56 -2.55 -25.17
CA VAL A 22 -25.93 -3.08 -25.40
C VAL A 22 -27.03 -2.02 -25.13
N LEU A 23 -26.70 -0.93 -24.42
CA LEU A 23 -27.66 -0.02 -23.77
C LEU A 23 -28.17 1.20 -24.52
N LEU A 24 -27.92 1.24 -25.82
CA LEU A 24 -28.34 2.37 -26.64
C LEU A 24 -29.68 2.11 -27.36
N PHE A 25 -30.32 0.96 -27.08
CA PHE A 25 -31.76 0.73 -27.26
C PHE A 25 -32.44 0.81 -25.89
N ARG A 26 -33.30 1.82 -25.67
CA ARG A 26 -34.15 1.92 -24.46
C ARG A 26 -34.81 0.56 -24.21
N ILE A 27 -34.52 -0.08 -23.08
CA ILE A 27 -35.38 -1.04 -22.36
C ILE A 27 -34.60 -1.47 -21.10
N ASP A 28 -35.10 -1.20 -19.90
CA ASP A 28 -34.52 -1.65 -18.62
C ASP A 28 -34.25 -3.19 -18.59
N TRP A 29 -34.99 -3.93 -19.40
CA TRP A 29 -34.87 -5.38 -19.56
C TRP A 29 -33.62 -5.82 -20.34
N THR A 30 -33.14 -5.06 -21.35
CA THR A 30 -31.90 -5.41 -22.06
C THR A 30 -30.68 -5.20 -21.16
N THR A 31 -30.70 -4.17 -20.31
CA THR A 31 -29.73 -3.96 -19.23
C THR A 31 -29.66 -5.15 -18.31
N LYS A 32 -30.81 -5.57 -17.77
CA LYS A 32 -30.90 -6.70 -16.85
C LYS A 32 -30.44 -8.00 -17.52
N ILE A 33 -30.76 -8.21 -18.79
CA ILE A 33 -30.31 -9.39 -19.55
C ILE A 33 -28.81 -9.36 -19.79
N ALA A 34 -28.25 -8.25 -20.24
CA ALA A 34 -26.80 -8.14 -20.46
C ALA A 34 -26.02 -8.41 -19.17
N ILE A 35 -26.51 -7.88 -18.04
CA ILE A 35 -25.92 -8.14 -16.72
C ILE A 35 -26.04 -9.62 -16.35
N LYS A 36 -27.21 -10.23 -16.55
CA LYS A 36 -27.42 -11.68 -16.34
C LYS A 36 -26.53 -12.54 -17.21
N LEU A 37 -26.34 -12.18 -18.48
CA LEU A 37 -25.45 -12.89 -19.41
C LEU A 37 -23.98 -12.77 -19.00
N ALA A 38 -23.60 -11.63 -18.41
CA ALA A 38 -22.28 -11.45 -17.79
C ALA A 38 -22.15 -12.17 -16.44
N GLY A 39 -23.20 -12.82 -15.93
CA GLY A 39 -23.22 -13.56 -14.67
C GLY A 39 -23.73 -12.75 -13.47
N GLY A 40 -24.13 -11.50 -13.64
CA GLY A 40 -24.65 -10.64 -12.57
C GLY A 40 -26.16 -10.72 -12.37
N GLU A 41 -26.62 -10.20 -11.23
CA GLU A 41 -28.03 -10.07 -10.86
C GLU A 41 -28.32 -8.60 -10.50
N VAL A 42 -29.42 -8.05 -11.01
CA VAL A 42 -29.88 -6.68 -10.71
C VAL A 42 -31.37 -6.70 -10.42
N GLU A 43 -31.74 -6.13 -9.29
CA GLU A 43 -33.14 -6.04 -8.88
C GLU A 43 -33.90 -4.98 -9.69
N LYS A 44 -33.33 -3.78 -9.83
CA LYS A 44 -34.02 -2.66 -10.49
C LYS A 44 -33.03 -1.73 -11.22
N VAL A 45 -33.48 -1.23 -12.36
CA VAL A 45 -32.82 -0.20 -13.17
C VAL A 45 -33.83 0.95 -13.24
N GLU A 46 -33.46 2.11 -12.75
CA GLU A 46 -34.34 3.28 -12.70
C GLU A 46 -33.80 4.39 -13.59
N LYS A 47 -34.73 5.11 -14.23
CA LYS A 47 -34.50 6.42 -14.86
C LYS A 47 -33.42 6.41 -15.96
N ILE A 48 -33.74 5.77 -17.08
CA ILE A 48 -32.95 5.92 -18.32
C ILE A 48 -33.27 7.28 -18.97
N ARG A 49 -32.49 8.31 -18.63
CA ARG A 49 -32.31 9.48 -19.53
C ARG A 49 -31.03 9.26 -20.32
N ILE A 50 -30.96 9.86 -21.52
CA ILE A 50 -29.78 9.70 -22.36
C ILE A 50 -28.62 10.37 -21.64
N GLY A 51 -27.63 9.57 -21.25
CA GLY A 51 -26.45 10.03 -20.53
C GLY A 51 -26.55 10.08 -19.01
N HIS A 52 -27.62 9.58 -18.37
CA HIS A 52 -27.66 9.38 -16.91
C HIS A 52 -28.50 8.16 -16.53
N TRP A 53 -27.91 7.19 -15.82
CA TRP A 53 -28.55 5.92 -15.42
C TRP A 53 -28.38 5.65 -13.92
N GLU A 54 -29.39 5.01 -13.33
CA GLU A 54 -29.37 4.55 -11.95
C GLU A 54 -29.61 3.03 -11.88
N ILE A 55 -28.71 2.29 -11.23
CA ILE A 55 -28.78 0.84 -11.02
C ILE A 55 -28.86 0.57 -9.52
N THR A 56 -29.78 -0.30 -9.07
CA THR A 56 -29.90 -0.68 -7.66
C THR A 56 -29.76 -2.18 -7.44
N ASN A 57 -29.14 -2.52 -6.31
CA ASN A 57 -28.90 -3.90 -5.85
C ASN A 57 -28.26 -4.79 -6.94
N LEU A 58 -27.10 -4.35 -7.42
CA LEU A 58 -26.25 -5.17 -8.29
C LEU A 58 -25.50 -6.19 -7.45
N SER A 59 -25.53 -7.44 -7.89
CA SER A 59 -24.74 -8.55 -7.34
C SER A 59 -23.99 -9.21 -8.49
N PHE A 60 -22.68 -9.40 -8.36
CA PHE A 60 -21.85 -10.01 -9.39
C PHE A 60 -20.90 -11.04 -8.77
N PRO A 61 -20.95 -12.32 -9.18
CA PRO A 61 -20.03 -13.33 -8.69
C PRO A 61 -18.63 -13.07 -9.21
N ILE A 62 -17.66 -12.97 -8.31
CA ILE A 62 -16.23 -12.84 -8.65
C ILE A 62 -15.62 -14.24 -8.76
N ASP A 63 -15.92 -15.11 -7.80
CA ASP A 63 -15.56 -16.52 -7.81
C ASP A 63 -16.63 -17.34 -7.04
N LYS A 64 -16.34 -18.60 -6.72
CA LYS A 64 -17.27 -19.49 -6.01
C LYS A 64 -17.67 -18.96 -4.63
N ASP A 65 -16.79 -18.21 -3.98
CA ASP A 65 -16.93 -17.81 -2.58
C ASP A 65 -17.21 -16.32 -2.43
N ASN A 66 -16.93 -15.52 -3.46
CA ASN A 66 -16.95 -14.06 -3.38
C ASN A 66 -17.91 -13.45 -4.40
N LYS A 67 -18.68 -12.47 -3.92
CA LYS A 67 -19.54 -11.62 -4.74
C LYS A 67 -19.17 -10.15 -4.53
N LEU A 68 -19.27 -9.37 -5.60
CA LEU A 68 -19.38 -7.92 -5.56
C LEU A 68 -20.86 -7.57 -5.39
N ILE A 69 -21.19 -6.81 -4.36
CA ILE A 69 -22.53 -6.32 -4.10
C ILE A 69 -22.47 -4.79 -4.14
N ILE A 70 -23.40 -4.14 -4.85
CA ILE A 70 -23.50 -2.69 -4.91
C ILE A 70 -24.96 -2.29 -4.69
N ALA A 71 -25.22 -1.54 -3.62
CA ALA A 71 -26.57 -1.11 -3.28
C ALA A 71 -27.16 -0.13 -4.32
N HIS A 72 -26.35 0.84 -4.77
CA HIS A 72 -26.78 1.83 -5.76
C HIS A 72 -25.61 2.35 -6.60
N THR A 73 -25.81 2.52 -7.91
CA THR A 73 -24.82 3.09 -8.83
C THR A 73 -25.46 4.10 -9.78
N GLU A 74 -24.89 5.29 -9.82
CA GLU A 74 -25.18 6.36 -10.80
C GLU A 74 -24.11 6.31 -11.90
N ILE A 75 -24.52 6.37 -13.17
CA ILE A 75 -23.63 6.37 -14.35
C ILE A 75 -24.00 7.54 -15.26
N ASP A 76 -23.06 8.45 -15.50
CA ASP A 76 -23.23 9.62 -16.38
C ASP A 76 -22.35 9.53 -17.63
N LEU A 77 -22.92 9.75 -18.81
CA LEU A 77 -22.20 9.87 -20.10
C LEU A 77 -22.09 11.36 -20.47
N LEU A 78 -20.89 11.94 -20.38
CA LEU A 78 -20.74 13.40 -20.41
C LEU A 78 -20.85 14.05 -21.80
N ALA A 79 -20.81 13.27 -22.89
CA ALA A 79 -20.64 13.79 -24.25
C ALA A 79 -21.73 13.36 -25.24
N VAL A 80 -22.95 13.10 -24.78
CA VAL A 80 -24.06 12.66 -25.64
C VAL A 80 -25.04 13.82 -25.89
N LYS A 81 -25.15 14.29 -27.14
CA LYS A 81 -26.10 15.34 -27.52
C LYS A 81 -27.48 14.75 -27.83
N GLU A 82 -28.47 15.10 -27.03
CA GLU A 82 -29.87 14.62 -27.17
C GLU A 82 -30.57 15.03 -28.48
N SER A 83 -30.00 15.93 -29.28
CA SER A 83 -30.53 16.31 -30.59
C SER A 83 -29.94 15.51 -31.77
N SER A 84 -28.92 14.68 -31.55
CA SER A 84 -28.24 13.92 -32.62
C SER A 84 -29.06 12.73 -33.12
N SER A 85 -28.77 12.18 -34.29
CA SER A 85 -29.38 10.92 -34.74
C SER A 85 -29.04 9.76 -33.79
N ILE A 86 -29.84 8.69 -33.79
CA ILE A 86 -29.62 7.53 -32.92
C ILE A 86 -28.19 7.00 -33.10
N PHE A 87 -27.75 6.73 -34.34
CA PHE A 87 -26.42 6.22 -34.66
C PHE A 87 -25.28 7.14 -34.18
N GLN A 88 -25.41 8.46 -34.33
CA GLN A 88 -24.42 9.41 -33.82
C GLN A 88 -24.33 9.37 -32.30
N ARG A 89 -25.45 9.18 -31.58
CA ARG A 89 -25.43 9.01 -30.12
C ARG A 89 -24.68 7.75 -29.71
N TYR A 90 -24.71 6.66 -30.49
CA TYR A 90 -23.88 5.47 -30.23
C TYR A 90 -22.40 5.82 -30.29
N THR A 91 -21.99 6.47 -31.38
CA THR A 91 -20.58 6.84 -31.57
C THR A 91 -20.10 7.83 -30.51
N GLN A 92 -20.99 8.73 -30.04
CA GLN A 92 -20.70 9.67 -28.96
C GLN A 92 -20.55 8.94 -27.62
N ALA A 93 -21.46 8.02 -27.28
CA ALA A 93 -21.42 7.26 -26.04
C ALA A 93 -20.17 6.37 -25.94
N LEU A 94 -19.80 5.66 -27.02
CA LEU A 94 -18.61 4.80 -27.07
C LEU A 94 -17.30 5.57 -26.90
N ASN A 95 -17.28 6.85 -27.27
CA ASN A 95 -16.14 7.74 -27.15
C ASN A 95 -16.28 8.73 -25.97
N SER A 96 -17.33 8.59 -25.15
CA SER A 96 -17.60 9.52 -24.05
C SER A 96 -16.79 9.16 -22.81
N LYS A 97 -16.48 10.19 -22.03
CA LYS A 97 -16.07 10.03 -20.64
C LYS A 97 -17.29 9.63 -19.81
N ILE A 98 -17.15 8.55 -19.06
CA ILE A 98 -18.20 7.96 -18.22
C ILE A 98 -17.87 8.27 -16.77
N ASN A 99 -18.73 8.97 -16.05
CA ASN A 99 -18.59 9.11 -14.59
C ASN A 99 -19.46 8.07 -13.91
N ILE A 100 -18.90 7.42 -12.90
CA ILE A 100 -19.57 6.39 -12.11
C ILE A 100 -19.48 6.77 -10.65
N LYS A 101 -20.60 6.63 -9.95
CA LYS A 101 -20.68 6.83 -8.51
C LYS A 101 -21.51 5.71 -7.90
N SER A 102 -20.84 4.85 -7.13
CA SER A 102 -21.45 3.71 -6.47
C SER A 102 -21.48 3.90 -4.96
N LYS A 103 -22.56 3.49 -4.32
CA LYS A 103 -22.79 3.52 -2.86
C LYS A 103 -23.03 2.11 -2.35
N GLY A 104 -22.59 1.84 -1.12
CA GLY A 104 -22.73 0.54 -0.47
C GLY A 104 -22.08 -0.57 -1.30
N VAL A 105 -20.81 -0.39 -1.63
CA VAL A 105 -20.01 -1.36 -2.39
C VAL A 105 -19.42 -2.37 -1.42
N GLU A 106 -19.67 -3.65 -1.64
CA GLU A 106 -19.17 -4.73 -0.82
C GLU A 106 -18.47 -5.79 -1.69
N VAL A 107 -17.25 -6.19 -1.30
CA VAL A 107 -16.48 -7.23 -2.00
C VAL A 107 -15.78 -8.10 -0.97
N SER A 108 -16.05 -9.41 -0.97
CA SER A 108 -15.36 -10.36 -0.08
C SER A 108 -15.36 -9.93 1.40
N GLY A 109 -16.48 -9.37 1.88
CA GLY A 109 -16.62 -8.83 3.25
C GLY A 109 -16.09 -7.40 3.46
N PHE A 110 -15.36 -6.82 2.49
CA PHE A 110 -14.93 -5.42 2.55
C PHE A 110 -16.07 -4.50 2.12
N LYS A 111 -16.52 -3.64 3.04
CA LYS A 111 -17.60 -2.67 2.80
C LYS A 111 -17.04 -1.26 2.63
N LEU A 112 -17.42 -0.62 1.53
CA LEU A 112 -17.08 0.74 1.17
C LEU A 112 -18.37 1.56 1.04
N ASN A 113 -18.41 2.72 1.68
CA ASN A 113 -19.60 3.56 1.69
C ASN A 113 -19.87 4.15 0.31
N GLN A 114 -18.83 4.67 -0.35
CA GLN A 114 -18.95 5.26 -1.66
C GLN A 114 -17.63 5.17 -2.44
N ILE A 115 -17.75 4.89 -3.73
CA ILE A 115 -16.67 4.97 -4.71
C ILE A 115 -17.15 5.82 -5.89
N GLN A 116 -16.33 6.76 -6.33
CA GLN A 116 -16.54 7.56 -7.51
C GLN A 116 -15.34 7.42 -8.43
N PHE A 117 -15.55 7.35 -9.74
CA PHE A 117 -14.45 7.39 -10.71
C PHE A 117 -14.96 7.80 -12.08
N SER A 118 -14.04 8.18 -12.95
CA SER A 118 -14.29 8.43 -14.37
C SER A 118 -13.59 7.38 -15.20
N ILE A 119 -14.27 6.84 -16.22
CA ILE A 119 -13.67 6.00 -17.24
C ILE A 119 -13.54 6.80 -18.52
N GLU A 120 -12.38 6.71 -19.15
CA GLU A 120 -12.12 7.26 -20.48
C GLU A 120 -11.37 6.22 -21.31
N LYS A 121 -12.01 5.73 -22.38
CA LYS A 121 -11.33 4.90 -23.36
C LYS A 121 -10.51 5.82 -24.26
N LYS A 122 -9.18 5.72 -24.19
CA LYS A 122 -8.29 6.45 -25.12
C LYS A 122 -8.24 5.72 -26.46
N LEU A 123 -7.87 6.44 -27.52
CA LEU A 123 -7.59 5.83 -28.82
C LEU A 123 -6.50 4.74 -28.65
N GLY A 124 -6.79 3.52 -29.13
CA GLY A 124 -5.93 2.34 -28.95
C GLY A 124 -6.45 1.36 -27.90
N ASP A 125 -5.53 0.59 -27.32
CA ASP A 125 -5.84 -0.56 -26.47
C ASP A 125 -5.79 -0.26 -24.97
N THR A 126 -5.68 1.01 -24.56
CA THR A 126 -5.57 1.38 -23.15
C THR A 126 -6.87 1.92 -22.61
N LEU A 127 -7.39 1.28 -21.57
CA LEU A 127 -8.49 1.79 -20.76
C LEU A 127 -7.94 2.60 -19.59
N LYS A 128 -8.39 3.84 -19.44
CA LYS A 128 -7.99 4.70 -18.33
C LYS A 128 -9.17 4.92 -17.39
N ILE A 129 -8.93 4.71 -16.10
CA ILE A 129 -9.84 4.98 -15.01
C ILE A 129 -9.19 6.05 -14.16
N GLU A 130 -9.81 7.21 -14.08
CA GLU A 130 -9.25 8.39 -13.43
C GLU A 130 -10.17 8.89 -12.32
N ASN A 131 -9.63 9.78 -11.49
CA ASN A 131 -10.40 10.43 -10.42
C ASN A 131 -11.07 9.43 -9.49
N ILE A 132 -10.44 8.28 -9.26
CA ILE A 132 -10.94 7.26 -8.34
C ILE A 132 -10.91 7.87 -6.94
N HIS A 133 -12.06 8.02 -6.32
CA HIS A 133 -12.23 8.57 -5.01
C HIS A 133 -13.07 7.62 -4.17
N ILE A 134 -12.50 7.16 -3.06
CA ILE A 134 -13.17 6.25 -2.13
C ILE A 134 -13.40 7.02 -0.83
N SER A 135 -14.65 7.28 -0.44
CA SER A 135 -14.95 8.13 0.72
C SER A 135 -14.29 7.63 2.01
N ASP A 136 -14.17 6.30 2.13
CA ASP A 136 -13.57 5.62 3.26
C ASP A 136 -12.06 5.78 3.35
N PHE A 137 -11.38 6.33 2.34
CA PHE A 137 -9.92 6.52 2.33
C PHE A 137 -9.51 7.98 2.59
N GLY A 138 -10.46 8.80 3.09
CA GLY A 138 -10.26 10.22 3.41
C GLY A 138 -10.73 11.16 2.30
N LYS A 139 -10.88 12.46 2.57
CA LYS A 139 -11.52 13.40 1.61
C LYS A 139 -10.67 13.76 0.39
N GLN A 140 -9.35 13.63 0.49
CA GLN A 140 -8.41 14.11 -0.55
C GLN A 140 -7.89 13.02 -1.48
N ASN A 141 -8.26 11.76 -1.23
CA ASN A 141 -7.69 10.62 -1.92
C ASN A 141 -8.09 10.63 -3.40
N LYS A 142 -7.15 10.30 -4.28
CA LYS A 142 -7.37 10.27 -5.72
C LYS A 142 -6.51 9.18 -6.37
N GLY A 143 -7.17 8.28 -7.07
CA GLY A 143 -6.56 7.19 -7.80
C GLY A 143 -6.70 7.30 -9.32
N GLU A 144 -5.81 6.59 -9.99
CA GLU A 144 -5.78 6.36 -11.41
C GLU A 144 -5.37 4.91 -11.67
N VAL A 145 -6.06 4.25 -12.59
CA VAL A 145 -5.72 2.92 -13.09
C VAL A 145 -5.69 2.96 -14.61
N ALA A 146 -4.62 2.44 -15.22
CA ALA A 146 -4.53 2.21 -16.65
C ALA A 146 -4.38 0.72 -16.92
N LEU A 147 -5.18 0.19 -17.84
CA LEU A 147 -5.25 -1.22 -18.20
C LEU A 147 -5.01 -1.36 -19.71
N ASN A 148 -4.12 -2.25 -20.11
CA ASN A 148 -4.02 -2.67 -21.50
C ASN A 148 -5.06 -3.77 -21.79
N LEU A 149 -5.96 -3.51 -22.73
CA LEU A 149 -7.08 -4.36 -23.10
C LEU A 149 -6.69 -5.50 -24.05
N VAL A 150 -5.49 -5.49 -24.65
CA VAL A 150 -5.03 -6.57 -25.53
C VAL A 150 -4.49 -7.75 -24.73
N ASN A 151 -3.67 -7.47 -23.71
CA ASN A 151 -3.03 -8.52 -22.93
C ASN A 151 -3.60 -8.67 -21.51
N TYR A 152 -4.38 -7.71 -21.01
CA TYR A 152 -4.95 -7.69 -19.64
C TYR A 152 -3.92 -7.85 -18.51
N GLU A 153 -2.63 -7.77 -18.84
CA GLU A 153 -1.52 -8.09 -17.95
C GLU A 153 -0.63 -6.88 -17.67
N ASP A 154 -0.77 -5.78 -18.41
CA ASP A 154 -0.11 -4.50 -18.13
C ASP A 154 -1.09 -3.56 -17.42
N ILE A 155 -0.90 -3.41 -16.11
CA ILE A 155 -1.75 -2.61 -15.23
C ILE A 155 -0.88 -1.60 -14.50
N LYS A 156 -1.24 -0.32 -14.61
CA LYS A 156 -0.61 0.75 -13.83
C LYS A 156 -1.63 1.32 -12.86
N ILE A 157 -1.22 1.52 -11.62
CA ILE A 157 -2.03 2.04 -10.53
C ILE A 157 -1.25 3.18 -9.90
N ASN A 158 -1.86 4.34 -9.77
CA ASN A 158 -1.31 5.44 -8.97
C ASN A 158 -2.42 5.90 -8.03
N TYR A 159 -2.12 6.05 -6.75
CA TYR A 159 -3.10 6.45 -5.76
C TYR A 159 -2.46 7.43 -4.79
N ASN A 160 -3.01 8.63 -4.72
CA ASN A 160 -2.46 9.71 -3.93
C ASN A 160 -3.33 10.04 -2.72
N LYS A 161 -2.69 10.51 -1.66
CA LYS A 161 -3.32 11.03 -0.44
C LYS A 161 -4.31 10.05 0.20
N LEU A 162 -3.93 8.78 0.29
CA LEU A 162 -4.65 7.79 1.10
C LEU A 162 -4.43 8.10 2.58
N ASN A 163 -5.50 8.28 3.32
CA ASN A 163 -5.43 8.56 4.76
C ASN A 163 -5.36 7.24 5.54
N LEU A 164 -4.24 7.00 6.23
CA LEU A 164 -4.00 5.78 7.00
C LEU A 164 -4.94 5.63 8.20
N ASP A 165 -5.32 6.74 8.84
CA ASP A 165 -6.25 6.74 9.98
C ASP A 165 -7.61 6.13 9.61
N HIS A 166 -8.02 6.28 8.35
CA HIS A 166 -9.25 5.68 7.86
C HIS A 166 -9.07 4.26 7.30
N LEU A 167 -7.85 3.90 6.91
CA LEU A 167 -7.53 2.60 6.33
C LEU A 167 -7.35 1.51 7.38
N ILE A 168 -6.93 1.87 8.60
CA ILE A 168 -6.60 0.90 9.66
C ILE A 168 -7.74 -0.08 9.97
N LYS A 169 -9.00 0.35 9.80
CA LYS A 169 -10.19 -0.51 9.98
C LYS A 169 -10.29 -1.68 8.99
N PHE A 170 -9.56 -1.63 7.87
CA PHE A 170 -9.56 -2.65 6.83
C PHE A 170 -8.38 -3.62 6.94
N PHE A 171 -7.43 -3.34 7.83
CA PHE A 171 -6.30 -4.21 8.08
C PHE A 171 -6.46 -4.81 9.47
N ASP A 172 -6.28 -6.12 9.59
CA ASP A 172 -6.19 -6.81 10.89
C ASP A 172 -4.82 -6.57 11.54
N ALA A 173 -4.39 -5.31 11.52
CA ALA A 173 -3.09 -4.87 11.96
C ALA A 173 -3.22 -3.50 12.61
N SER A 174 -2.88 -3.43 13.90
CA SER A 174 -2.72 -2.18 14.64
C SER A 174 -1.40 -1.52 14.23
N LEU A 175 -1.30 -1.04 12.99
CA LEU A 175 -0.05 -0.48 12.47
C LEU A 175 0.35 0.82 13.19
N GLY A 176 -0.51 1.42 14.00
CA GLY A 176 -0.23 2.65 14.73
C GLY A 176 0.13 3.83 13.81
N LEU A 177 0.01 3.71 12.49
CA LEU A 177 0.45 4.74 11.56
C LEU A 177 -0.72 5.65 11.21
N SER A 178 -0.45 6.96 11.24
CA SER A 178 -1.39 8.02 10.88
C SER A 178 -0.76 8.97 9.87
N GLY A 179 -1.60 9.64 9.07
CA GLY A 179 -1.16 10.53 8.00
C GLY A 179 -1.48 10.02 6.59
N TYR A 180 -0.85 10.62 5.58
CA TYR A 180 -1.15 10.36 4.18
C TYR A 180 -0.02 9.62 3.47
N ILE A 181 -0.39 8.60 2.70
CA ILE A 181 0.52 7.89 1.80
C ILE A 181 0.07 7.99 0.35
N ASN A 182 1.01 7.76 -0.54
CA ASN A 182 0.80 7.56 -1.96
C ASN A 182 1.29 6.15 -2.32
N ILE A 183 0.68 5.59 -3.36
CA ILE A 183 0.96 4.25 -3.87
C ILE A 183 1.12 4.34 -5.38
N ASP A 184 2.26 3.89 -5.88
CA ASP A 184 2.45 3.60 -7.30
C ASP A 184 2.64 2.10 -7.46
N ALA A 185 1.98 1.50 -8.45
CA ALA A 185 2.20 0.11 -8.79
C ALA A 185 2.12 -0.13 -10.28
N LYS A 186 2.99 -0.99 -10.78
CA LYS A 186 2.97 -1.51 -12.14
C LYS A 186 2.99 -3.03 -12.08
N ILE A 187 2.02 -3.65 -12.72
CA ILE A 187 1.88 -5.10 -12.82
C ILE A 187 2.09 -5.44 -14.30
N VAL A 188 3.00 -6.38 -14.58
CA VAL A 188 3.25 -6.93 -15.92
C VAL A 188 3.31 -8.45 -15.80
N GLY A 189 2.22 -9.12 -16.16
CA GLY A 189 2.06 -10.55 -15.97
C GLY A 189 2.11 -10.92 -14.48
N GLU A 190 3.14 -11.65 -14.07
CA GLU A 190 3.38 -12.01 -12.66
C GLU A 190 4.29 -11.04 -11.91
N ASN A 191 4.91 -10.09 -12.62
CA ASN A 191 5.83 -9.15 -12.02
C ASN A 191 5.09 -7.93 -11.47
N ILE A 192 5.50 -7.46 -10.29
CA ILE A 192 4.93 -6.27 -9.67
C ILE A 192 6.07 -5.34 -9.27
N ASP A 193 6.01 -4.09 -9.70
CA ASP A 193 6.79 -3.00 -9.11
C ASP A 193 5.81 -2.19 -8.27
N ALA A 194 6.08 -2.01 -6.99
CA ALA A 194 5.20 -1.31 -6.07
C ALA A 194 6.00 -0.37 -5.19
N ARG A 195 5.52 0.85 -5.07
CA ARG A 195 6.11 1.89 -4.25
C ARG A 195 5.05 2.50 -3.35
N VAL A 196 5.33 2.56 -2.05
CA VAL A 196 4.53 3.30 -1.08
C VAL A 196 5.41 4.40 -0.50
N TYR A 197 4.93 5.64 -0.50
CA TYR A 197 5.73 6.76 -0.02
C TYR A 197 4.85 7.84 0.60
N GLY A 198 5.44 8.62 1.49
CA GLY A 198 4.75 9.70 2.18
C GLY A 198 5.70 10.51 3.05
N SER A 199 5.18 11.60 3.58
CA SER A 199 5.92 12.52 4.46
C SER A 199 5.03 13.00 5.59
N ASN A 200 5.64 13.39 6.70
CA ASN A 200 4.93 13.87 7.90
C ASN A 200 3.89 12.86 8.40
N LEU A 201 4.27 11.59 8.45
CA LEU A 201 3.45 10.55 9.09
C LEU A 201 3.77 10.51 10.57
N ASN A 202 2.96 9.77 11.31
CA ASN A 202 3.19 9.60 12.74
C ASN A 202 2.89 8.16 13.16
N LEU A 203 3.90 7.51 13.73
CA LEU A 203 3.79 6.20 14.36
C LEU A 203 3.34 6.40 15.81
N LYS A 204 2.18 5.86 16.14
CA LYS A 204 1.48 6.01 17.41
C LYS A 204 1.90 4.93 18.39
N GLY A 205 2.11 5.34 19.63
CA GLY A 205 2.36 4.42 20.75
C GLY A 205 3.75 3.80 20.77
N PHE A 206 4.70 4.37 20.04
CA PHE A 206 6.09 3.90 19.99
C PHE A 206 7.05 5.08 19.74
N ARG A 207 8.15 5.15 20.49
CA ARG A 207 9.21 6.17 20.38
C ARG A 207 10.50 5.55 19.82
N VAL A 208 10.63 5.52 18.50
CA VAL A 208 11.75 4.89 17.80
C VAL A 208 13.08 5.56 18.18
N ASP A 209 13.11 6.89 18.15
CA ASP A 209 14.33 7.67 18.43
C ASP A 209 14.85 7.41 19.85
N ASP A 210 13.97 7.30 20.84
CA ASP A 210 14.33 6.90 22.20
C ASP A 210 14.93 5.49 22.28
N VAL A 211 14.37 4.53 21.54
CA VAL A 211 14.88 3.15 21.55
C VAL A 211 16.29 3.11 20.97
N ILE A 212 16.53 3.85 19.89
CA ILE A 212 17.83 3.90 19.22
C ILE A 212 18.86 4.65 20.08
N SER A 213 18.54 5.85 20.55
CA SER A 213 19.44 6.65 21.41
C SER A 213 19.82 5.93 22.70
N ASN A 214 18.86 5.34 23.41
CA ASN A 214 19.15 4.58 24.63
C ASN A 214 20.02 3.34 24.37
N PHE A 215 19.92 2.74 23.17
CA PHE A 215 20.80 1.64 22.77
C PHE A 215 22.23 2.10 22.51
N LEU A 216 22.40 3.25 21.87
CA LEU A 216 23.72 3.86 21.66
C LEU A 216 24.33 4.30 23.01
N ASP A 217 23.52 4.86 23.91
CA ASP A 217 24.02 5.44 25.15
C ASP A 217 24.27 4.42 26.29
N THR A 218 23.69 3.21 26.23
CA THR A 218 23.83 2.06 27.18
C THR A 218 23.67 2.36 28.69
N ARG A 219 23.53 3.62 29.11
CA ARG A 219 23.58 4.09 30.52
C ARG A 219 22.20 4.37 31.15
N SER A 220 21.13 4.36 30.37
CA SER A 220 19.79 4.84 30.77
C SER A 220 18.69 3.76 30.77
N ILE A 221 19.02 2.48 30.58
CA ILE A 221 18.00 1.44 30.42
C ILE A 221 17.53 0.90 31.78
N GLY A 222 16.22 0.94 32.05
CA GLY A 222 15.60 0.28 33.20
C GLY A 222 15.72 -1.24 33.12
N LEU A 223 15.79 -1.94 34.27
CA LEU A 223 16.13 -3.38 34.35
C LEU A 223 15.22 -4.31 33.50
N ILE A 224 13.94 -3.98 33.36
CA ILE A 224 12.96 -4.74 32.57
C ILE A 224 13.19 -4.50 31.07
N ASP A 225 13.41 -3.24 30.70
CA ASP A 225 13.65 -2.84 29.32
C ASP A 225 15.00 -3.41 28.85
N ALA A 226 16.01 -3.49 29.72
CA ALA A 226 17.31 -4.10 29.42
C ALA A 226 17.21 -5.59 29.08
N ALA A 227 16.35 -6.35 29.76
CA ALA A 227 16.19 -7.79 29.50
C ALA A 227 15.53 -8.08 28.15
N ALA A 228 14.46 -7.34 27.80
CA ALA A 228 13.80 -7.47 26.50
C ALA A 228 14.67 -6.93 25.36
N PHE A 229 15.36 -5.84 25.62
CA PHE A 229 16.29 -5.21 24.70
C PHE A 229 17.47 -6.15 24.37
N VAL A 230 18.07 -6.82 25.37
CA VAL A 230 19.11 -7.83 25.14
C VAL A 230 18.56 -9.06 24.39
N ALA A 231 17.32 -9.45 24.63
CA ALA A 231 16.72 -10.62 23.99
C ALA A 231 16.32 -10.39 22.52
N LEU A 232 15.85 -9.19 22.17
CA LEU A 232 15.28 -8.88 20.84
C LEU A 232 16.21 -8.00 19.99
N GLY A 233 17.08 -7.20 20.62
CA GLY A 233 17.81 -6.11 19.96
C GLY A 233 16.91 -4.93 19.58
N PRO A 234 17.47 -3.78 19.18
CA PRO A 234 16.70 -2.58 18.86
C PRO A 234 15.76 -2.79 17.67
N ILE A 235 16.24 -3.49 16.63
CA ILE A 235 15.44 -3.76 15.43
C ILE A 235 14.40 -4.86 15.71
N GLY A 236 14.68 -5.82 16.60
CA GLY A 236 13.68 -6.78 17.06
C GLY A 236 12.54 -6.12 17.85
N LEU A 237 12.82 -5.05 18.60
CA LEU A 237 11.80 -4.22 19.23
C LEU A 237 10.96 -3.45 18.19
N LEU A 238 11.54 -3.02 17.08
CA LEU A 238 10.80 -2.41 15.96
C LEU A 238 9.92 -3.42 15.21
N TYR A 239 10.30 -4.70 15.19
CA TYR A 239 9.57 -5.77 14.51
C TYR A 239 8.29 -6.16 15.26
N THR A 240 8.35 -6.24 16.59
CA THR A 240 7.18 -6.57 17.41
C THR A 240 6.12 -5.47 17.32
N SER A 241 4.86 -5.83 17.01
CA SER A 241 3.79 -4.84 16.88
C SER A 241 3.66 -3.98 18.15
N ALA A 242 3.41 -2.67 17.99
CA ALA A 242 3.22 -1.75 19.11
C ALA A 242 2.12 -2.23 20.09
N ALA A 243 1.09 -2.93 19.60
CA ALA A 243 0.06 -3.55 20.44
C ALA A 243 0.56 -4.75 21.26
N SER A 244 1.44 -5.60 20.70
CA SER A 244 2.07 -6.71 21.44
C SER A 244 3.11 -6.23 22.47
N LEU A 245 3.82 -5.13 22.17
CA LEU A 245 4.77 -4.53 23.11
C LEU A 245 4.08 -3.73 24.22
N GLY A 246 2.92 -3.13 23.92
CA GLY A 246 2.13 -2.34 24.84
C GLY A 246 1.63 -3.10 26.07
N GLN A 247 1.65 -4.45 26.05
CA GLN A 247 1.33 -5.29 27.22
C GLN A 247 2.55 -5.65 28.07
N THR A 248 3.77 -5.67 27.51
CA THR A 248 4.92 -6.34 28.14
C THR A 248 6.07 -5.39 28.52
N LEU A 249 6.24 -4.23 27.86
CA LEU A 249 7.40 -3.34 28.09
C LEU A 249 6.98 -2.01 28.71
N GLY A 250 7.42 -1.76 29.94
CA GLY A 250 7.04 -0.60 30.77
C GLY A 250 7.61 0.74 30.30
N GLY A 251 8.87 0.77 29.84
CA GLY A 251 9.59 2.02 29.56
C GLY A 251 9.45 2.54 28.13
N PHE A 252 9.19 1.65 27.16
CA PHE A 252 8.91 2.02 25.76
C PHE A 252 7.41 2.25 25.48
N ARG A 253 6.59 2.26 26.53
CA ARG A 253 5.14 2.50 26.48
C ARG A 253 4.84 3.97 26.22
N GLY A 254 4.09 4.22 25.16
CA GLY A 254 3.45 5.51 24.92
C GLY A 254 4.37 6.56 24.32
N GLY A 255 3.73 7.59 23.75
CA GLY A 255 4.41 8.54 22.88
C GLY A 255 4.36 8.13 21.41
N ASP A 256 4.73 9.05 20.55
CA ASP A 256 4.61 8.94 19.11
C ASP A 256 5.96 9.24 18.45
N THR A 257 6.24 8.61 17.32
CA THR A 257 7.40 8.94 16.49
C THR A 257 6.94 9.67 15.23
N PRO A 258 7.36 10.93 15.01
CA PRO A 258 7.15 11.59 13.74
C PRO A 258 8.04 10.95 12.68
N LEU A 259 7.45 10.56 11.56
CA LEU A 259 8.18 10.05 10.39
C LEU A 259 8.22 11.18 9.35
N LYS A 260 9.38 11.84 9.23
CA LYS A 260 9.60 12.93 8.27
C LYS A 260 9.32 12.47 6.86
N GLN A 261 9.82 11.28 6.50
CA GLN A 261 9.64 10.70 5.18
C GLN A 261 9.71 9.16 5.23
N ILE A 262 8.87 8.49 4.44
CA ILE A 262 8.96 7.06 4.18
C ILE A 262 9.05 6.80 2.68
N ASN A 263 9.78 5.76 2.32
CA ASN A 263 9.77 5.19 0.99
C ASN A 263 9.86 3.67 1.12
N VAL A 264 8.97 2.95 0.45
CA VAL A 264 8.96 1.49 0.38
C VAL A 264 8.80 1.11 -1.08
N ASP A 265 9.92 0.98 -1.79
CA ASP A 265 9.99 0.51 -3.18
C ASP A 265 10.40 -0.97 -3.23
N VAL A 266 9.49 -1.80 -3.73
CA VAL A 266 9.61 -3.26 -3.75
C VAL A 266 9.28 -3.79 -5.14
N LYS A 267 10.10 -4.74 -5.59
CA LYS A 267 9.91 -5.48 -6.84
C LYS A 267 9.62 -6.94 -6.55
N LEU A 268 8.47 -7.44 -7.00
CA LEU A 268 8.13 -8.84 -7.02
C LEU A 268 8.43 -9.41 -8.41
N ARG A 269 9.23 -10.48 -8.47
CA ARG A 269 9.51 -11.25 -9.68
C ARG A 269 9.21 -12.71 -9.40
N GLY A 270 8.08 -13.19 -9.93
CA GLY A 270 7.50 -14.47 -9.51
C GLY A 270 7.22 -14.46 -8.01
N ASP A 271 7.88 -15.33 -7.27
CA ASP A 271 7.72 -15.46 -5.81
C ASP A 271 8.76 -14.66 -5.00
N VAL A 272 9.71 -13.98 -5.65
CA VAL A 272 10.80 -13.27 -4.96
C VAL A 272 10.50 -11.77 -4.89
N ALA A 273 10.35 -11.25 -3.67
CA ALA A 273 10.24 -9.83 -3.38
C ALA A 273 11.63 -9.26 -3.06
N THR A 274 12.03 -8.19 -3.75
CA THR A 274 13.30 -7.47 -3.52
C THR A 274 12.99 -6.04 -3.09
N MET A 275 13.64 -5.60 -2.01
CA MET A 275 13.58 -4.24 -1.50
C MET A 275 14.58 -3.40 -2.28
N ASN A 276 14.08 -2.49 -3.11
CA ASN A 276 14.90 -1.69 -4.03
C ASN A 276 15.30 -0.35 -3.41
N ASP A 277 14.38 0.28 -2.69
CA ASP A 277 14.63 1.50 -1.89
C ASP A 277 13.60 1.51 -0.75
N VAL A 278 13.98 0.97 0.41
CA VAL A 278 13.14 0.93 1.60
C VAL A 278 13.83 1.69 2.71
N ALA A 279 13.26 2.84 3.09
CA ALA A 279 13.81 3.68 4.13
C ALA A 279 12.74 4.51 4.84
N VAL A 280 13.05 4.90 6.07
CA VAL A 280 12.25 5.82 6.88
C VAL A 280 13.18 6.79 7.61
N ALA A 281 12.86 8.07 7.52
CA ALA A 281 13.47 9.11 8.33
C ALA A 281 12.53 9.44 9.49
N THR A 282 13.03 9.33 10.71
CA THR A 282 12.36 9.79 11.94
C THR A 282 12.74 11.24 12.23
N ALA A 283 12.65 11.69 13.48
CA ALA A 283 13.17 13.01 13.86
C ALA A 283 14.69 13.07 13.79
N GLU A 284 15.36 11.98 14.21
CA GLU A 284 16.80 11.91 14.49
C GLU A 284 17.54 10.85 13.67
N ASN A 285 16.85 9.83 13.15
CA ASN A 285 17.49 8.67 12.55
C ASN A 285 17.05 8.43 11.10
N LEU A 286 17.96 7.91 10.28
CA LEU A 286 17.64 7.31 8.98
C LEU A 286 17.75 5.78 9.06
N ILE A 287 16.61 5.10 8.91
CA ILE A 287 16.55 3.64 8.95
C ILE A 287 16.35 3.13 7.52
N VAL A 288 17.19 2.19 7.10
CA VAL A 288 17.19 1.60 5.75
C VAL A 288 17.04 0.09 5.85
N VAL A 289 16.29 -0.49 4.92
CA VAL A 289 16.11 -1.94 4.79
C VAL A 289 16.54 -2.37 3.39
N GLU A 290 17.43 -3.35 3.33
CA GLU A 290 17.97 -3.94 2.10
C GLU A 290 17.73 -5.44 2.06
N GLY A 291 17.74 -6.02 0.86
CA GLY A 291 17.57 -7.45 0.65
C GLY A 291 16.19 -7.80 0.10
N GLY A 292 15.60 -8.89 0.59
CA GLY A 292 14.32 -9.38 0.06
C GLY A 292 13.75 -10.57 0.80
N ALA A 293 12.83 -11.26 0.14
CA ALA A 293 12.17 -12.44 0.65
C ALA A 293 11.67 -13.34 -0.49
N ASP A 294 11.66 -14.65 -0.26
CA ASP A 294 10.99 -15.63 -1.10
C ASP A 294 9.64 -15.94 -0.47
N LEU A 295 8.56 -15.50 -1.12
CA LEU A 295 7.20 -15.60 -0.60
C LEU A 295 6.63 -17.01 -0.66
N LYS A 296 7.17 -17.87 -1.54
CA LYS A 296 6.72 -19.26 -1.68
C LYS A 296 7.47 -20.18 -0.73
N ALA A 297 8.78 -19.97 -0.58
CA ALA A 297 9.57 -20.69 0.41
C ALA A 297 9.43 -20.11 1.82
N GLU A 298 8.77 -18.95 1.97
CA GLU A 298 8.56 -18.23 3.23
C GLU A 298 9.87 -17.95 3.98
N VAL A 299 10.89 -17.48 3.25
CA VAL A 299 12.22 -17.20 3.81
C VAL A 299 12.69 -15.80 3.50
N PHE A 300 13.41 -15.19 4.45
CA PHE A 300 14.11 -13.93 4.22
C PHE A 300 15.33 -14.17 3.32
N LYS A 301 15.61 -13.23 2.43
CA LYS A 301 16.74 -13.27 1.51
C LYS A 301 17.64 -12.08 1.79
N GLU A 302 18.70 -12.33 2.57
CA GLU A 302 19.73 -11.32 2.88
C GLU A 302 19.12 -10.02 3.42
N LEU A 303 18.09 -10.14 4.26
CA LEU A 303 17.40 -8.97 4.79
C LEU A 303 18.30 -8.30 5.82
N VAL A 304 18.59 -7.02 5.61
CA VAL A 304 19.46 -6.23 6.49
C VAL A 304 18.77 -4.93 6.82
N VAL A 305 18.70 -4.60 8.11
CA VAL A 305 18.22 -3.31 8.59
C VAL A 305 19.42 -2.53 9.12
N SER A 306 19.57 -1.30 8.66
CA SER A 306 20.65 -0.41 9.07
C SER A 306 20.10 0.91 9.60
N ILE A 307 20.72 1.46 10.64
CA ILE A 307 20.54 2.84 11.08
C ILE A 307 21.78 3.59 10.61
N LEU A 308 21.57 4.69 9.91
CA LEU A 308 22.63 5.46 9.26
C LEU A 308 22.78 6.83 9.92
N ASP A 309 24.02 7.30 9.98
CA ASP A 309 24.39 8.67 10.37
C ASP A 309 24.10 9.69 9.24
N GLU A 310 24.42 10.95 9.51
CA GLU A 310 24.31 12.08 8.56
C GLU A 310 25.15 11.91 7.30
N ASP A 311 26.26 11.17 7.36
CA ASP A 311 27.13 10.84 6.23
C ASP A 311 26.65 9.60 5.45
N TYR A 312 25.50 9.04 5.83
CA TYR A 312 24.87 7.84 5.26
C TYR A 312 25.71 6.58 5.46
N CYS A 313 26.48 6.55 6.55
CA CYS A 313 27.25 5.43 7.00
C CYS A 313 26.49 4.63 8.07
N PRO A 314 26.54 3.29 8.03
CA PRO A 314 25.89 2.50 9.06
C PRO A 314 26.53 2.77 10.42
N GLU A 315 25.72 3.16 11.39
CA GLU A 315 26.09 3.14 12.82
C GLU A 315 25.74 1.78 13.40
N LEU A 316 24.56 1.27 13.05
CA LEU A 316 24.04 0.00 13.51
C LEU A 316 23.52 -0.82 12.33
N GLN A 317 23.77 -2.13 12.36
CA GLN A 317 23.26 -3.05 11.35
C GLN A 317 22.85 -4.38 11.96
N GLN A 318 21.74 -4.93 11.49
CA GLN A 318 21.30 -6.27 11.88
C GLN A 318 20.77 -7.02 10.67
N ALA A 319 21.26 -8.25 10.51
CA ALA A 319 20.79 -9.16 9.48
C ALA A 319 19.66 -10.03 10.03
N ILE A 320 18.67 -10.30 9.19
CA ILE A 320 17.51 -11.15 9.47
C ILE A 320 17.51 -12.27 8.43
N GLY A 321 17.67 -13.49 8.90
CA GLY A 321 17.60 -14.72 8.11
C GLY A 321 16.46 -15.62 8.56
N GLY A 322 16.55 -16.89 8.17
CA GLY A 322 15.57 -17.91 8.55
C GLY A 322 14.23 -17.79 7.80
N THR A 323 13.20 -18.42 8.36
CA THR A 323 11.85 -18.46 7.77
C THR A 323 11.00 -17.33 8.35
N PHE A 324 9.89 -16.97 7.70
CA PHE A 324 8.94 -15.98 8.24
C PHE A 324 8.36 -16.41 9.60
N SER A 325 8.17 -17.72 9.80
CA SER A 325 7.63 -18.29 11.05
C SER A 325 8.67 -18.39 12.17
N LYS A 326 9.96 -18.44 11.80
CA LYS A 326 11.08 -18.53 12.72
C LYS A 326 12.24 -17.68 12.18
N PRO A 327 12.14 -16.35 12.31
CA PRO A 327 13.21 -15.44 11.91
C PRO A 327 14.45 -15.68 12.76
N GLU A 328 15.62 -15.62 12.11
CA GLU A 328 16.92 -15.70 12.77
C GLU A 328 17.56 -14.32 12.74
N ILE A 329 17.58 -13.66 13.89
CA ILE A 329 18.12 -12.31 14.02
C ILE A 329 19.59 -12.40 14.42
N SER A 330 20.49 -11.80 13.63
CA SER A 330 21.92 -11.78 13.94
C SER A 330 22.22 -10.89 15.15
N LYS A 331 23.44 -11.01 15.71
CA LYS A 331 23.96 -9.97 16.60
C LYS A 331 23.95 -8.61 15.90
N THR A 332 23.69 -7.56 16.64
CA THR A 332 23.76 -6.19 16.11
C THR A 332 25.22 -5.81 15.93
N LYS A 333 25.57 -5.42 14.71
CA LYS A 333 26.87 -4.82 14.41
C LYS A 333 26.81 -3.35 14.75
N ALA A 334 27.72 -2.90 15.60
CA ALA A 334 27.95 -1.47 15.85
C ALA A 334 29.24 -1.07 15.14
N PHE A 335 29.13 -0.07 14.28
CA PHE A 335 30.25 0.45 13.50
C PHE A 335 30.79 1.67 14.23
N LEU A 336 32.02 1.56 14.70
CA LEU A 336 32.67 2.62 15.46
C LEU A 336 33.95 3.02 14.74
N ASP A 337 34.20 4.32 14.72
CA ASP A 337 35.51 4.85 14.40
C ASP A 337 36.49 4.41 15.51
N THR A 338 37.43 3.57 15.11
CA THR A 338 38.47 3.03 16.00
C THR A 338 39.42 4.09 16.55
N ALA A 339 39.45 5.29 15.97
CA ALA A 339 40.31 6.38 16.44
C ALA A 339 39.72 7.18 17.62
N SER A 340 38.40 7.13 17.82
CA SER A 340 37.69 8.04 18.73
C SER A 340 36.93 7.35 19.87
N ALA A 341 36.76 6.03 19.87
CA ALA A 341 35.92 5.33 20.84
C ALA A 341 36.71 4.66 22.01
N PRO A 342 36.36 4.93 23.29
CA PRO A 342 36.81 4.11 24.41
C PRO A 342 36.08 2.76 24.40
N VAL A 343 36.85 1.68 24.23
CA VAL A 343 36.39 0.28 24.04
C VAL A 343 35.57 -0.28 25.22
N GLU A 344 35.56 0.38 26.37
CA GLU A 344 35.01 -0.16 27.62
C GLU A 344 33.47 -0.20 27.68
N SER A 345 32.73 0.66 26.95
CA SER A 345 31.26 0.74 27.03
C SER A 345 30.50 -0.31 26.20
N LEU A 346 31.17 -1.05 25.31
CA LEU A 346 30.54 -1.93 24.32
C LEU A 346 30.97 -3.40 24.45
N THR A 347 31.38 -3.80 25.64
CA THR A 347 31.79 -5.18 25.99
C THR A 347 30.62 -6.13 26.24
N SER A 348 29.37 -5.71 25.99
CA SER A 348 28.19 -6.55 26.19
C SER A 348 28.07 -7.62 25.08
N SER A 349 27.60 -8.82 25.44
CA SER A 349 27.43 -9.97 24.54
C SER A 349 26.51 -9.74 23.33
N THR A 350 25.77 -8.63 23.35
CA THR A 350 24.74 -8.20 22.40
C THR A 350 25.34 -7.60 21.12
N PHE A 351 26.52 -6.97 21.21
CA PHE A 351 27.16 -6.29 20.10
C PHE A 351 28.27 -7.12 19.46
N GLN A 352 28.40 -6.97 18.14
CA GLN A 352 29.64 -7.22 17.43
C GLN A 352 30.21 -5.87 16.99
N VAL A 353 31.24 -5.40 17.66
CA VAL A 353 31.92 -4.15 17.26
C VAL A 353 32.67 -4.41 15.95
N VAL A 354 32.39 -3.60 14.95
CA VAL A 354 33.07 -3.59 13.66
C VAL A 354 33.86 -2.29 13.59
N GLY A 355 35.18 -2.39 13.72
CA GLY A 355 36.05 -1.24 13.49
C GLY A 355 35.99 -0.82 12.03
N VAL A 356 35.71 0.45 11.78
CA VAL A 356 35.68 1.03 10.43
C VAL A 356 36.80 2.04 10.31
N ASP A 357 37.78 1.76 9.43
CA ASP A 357 38.88 2.68 9.14
C ASP A 357 38.42 3.88 8.29
N THR A 358 37.37 3.70 7.48
CA THR A 358 36.75 4.75 6.65
C THR A 358 35.27 4.48 6.46
N CYS A 359 34.43 5.50 6.68
CA CYS A 359 33.00 5.48 6.42
C CYS A 359 32.73 5.23 4.91
N LYS A 360 32.00 4.14 4.61
CA LYS A 360 31.54 3.83 3.25
C LYS A 360 30.03 4.00 3.19
N ARG A 361 29.59 5.07 2.53
CA ARG A 361 28.17 5.34 2.27
C ARG A 361 27.47 4.11 1.67
N THR A 362 26.44 3.63 2.34
CA THR A 362 25.68 2.43 1.94
C THR A 362 24.34 2.76 1.29
N TYR A 363 23.77 3.94 1.58
CA TYR A 363 22.46 4.33 1.05
C TYR A 363 22.51 5.59 0.16
N GLN A 364 21.82 5.51 -0.98
CA GLN A 364 21.73 6.57 -1.99
C GLN A 364 20.28 6.76 -2.49
N GLY A 365 19.30 6.27 -1.74
CA GLY A 365 17.89 6.32 -2.12
C GLY A 365 17.23 7.69 -1.92
N LEU A 366 15.90 7.67 -1.98
CA LEU A 366 15.07 8.87 -2.02
C LEU A 366 14.82 9.51 -0.66
N VAL A 367 14.92 8.76 0.42
CA VAL A 367 14.76 9.30 1.78
C VAL A 367 16.06 10.00 2.17
N LYS A 368 15.97 11.18 2.76
CA LYS A 368 17.14 11.92 3.24
C LYS A 368 17.32 11.76 4.73
N HIS A 369 18.55 11.88 5.19
CA HIS A 369 18.82 11.96 6.63
C HIS A 369 18.03 13.15 7.20
N PRO A 370 17.44 13.04 8.40
CA PRO A 370 16.71 14.14 9.03
C PRO A 370 17.45 15.47 9.09
N ASP A 371 18.79 15.45 9.14
CA ASP A 371 19.69 16.61 9.25
C ASP A 371 20.14 17.20 7.90
N ASP A 372 19.80 16.56 6.77
CA ASP A 372 20.07 17.07 5.42
C ASP A 372 19.08 18.18 4.98
N ASN A 373 18.28 18.74 5.89
CA ASN A 373 17.19 19.68 5.57
C ASN A 373 17.48 21.14 5.92
#